data_AF-A0A9P3ZC94-F1
#
_entry.id   AF-A0A9P3ZC94-F1
#
_cell.length_a   1.000
_cell.length_b   1.000
_cell.length_c   1.000
_cell.angle_alpha   90.00
_cell.angle_beta   90.00
_cell.angle_gamma   90.00
#
_symmetry.space_group_name_H-M   'P 1'
#
loop_
_entity.id
_entity.type
_entity.pdbx_description
1 polymer ?
#
loop_
_entity_poly.entity_id
_entity_poly.type
_entity_poly.pdbx_seq_one_letter_code
_entity_poly.pdbx_strand_id
1 'polypeptide(L)'
;MYYKTGDVCQKIINVDGFDFRLRVKKRAYSVEIVVLDHEGNSIDGILVSDENDLYTALDILKQSIYEWIENNTDEQDKLMNLVMKW
;
A
#
# COMPACT_ATOMS: atom_id res chain seq x y z
N MET A 1 -19.16 1.07 -9.10
CA MET A 1 -19.44 0.84 -7.67
C MET A 1 -19.44 2.19 -6.96
N TYR A 2 -20.31 2.42 -5.98
CA TYR A 2 -20.36 3.68 -5.21
C TYR A 2 -20.09 3.41 -3.73
N TYR A 3 -19.34 4.29 -3.07
CA TYR A 3 -18.94 4.18 -1.66
C TYR A 3 -19.57 5.28 -0.80
N LYS A 4 -19.93 4.98 0.44
CA LYS A 4 -20.39 5.91 1.46
C LYS A 4 -19.22 6.40 2.33
N THR A 5 -19.37 7.56 2.96
CA THR A 5 -18.38 8.03 3.93
C THR A 5 -18.28 7.03 5.07
N GLY A 6 -17.05 6.63 5.40
CA GLY A 6 -16.76 5.57 6.36
C GLY A 6 -16.50 4.21 5.71
N ASP A 7 -16.88 3.99 4.44
CA ASP A 7 -16.60 2.74 3.75
C ASP A 7 -15.09 2.50 3.65
N VAL A 8 -14.71 1.24 3.87
CA VAL A 8 -13.34 0.76 3.77
C VAL A 8 -13.30 -0.35 2.73
N CYS A 9 -12.36 -0.24 1.81
CA CYS A 9 -12.01 -1.30 0.87
C CYS A 9 -10.57 -1.73 1.12
N GLN A 10 -10.31 -3.01 0.93
CA GLN A 10 -8.98 -3.57 1.04
C GLN A 10 -8.69 -4.45 -0.15
N LYS A 11 -7.43 -4.45 -0.59
CA LYS A 11 -6.92 -5.42 -1.55
C LYS A 11 -5.48 -5.76 -1.21
N ILE A 12 -5.06 -6.95 -1.62
CA ILE A 12 -3.64 -7.32 -1.62
C ILE A 12 -3.01 -6.73 -2.89
N ILE A 13 -1.81 -6.18 -2.75
CA ILE A 13 -0.96 -5.75 -3.86
C ILE A 13 0.38 -6.49 -3.74
N ASN A 14 0.94 -6.89 -4.87
CA ASN A 14 2.25 -7.49 -4.92
C ASN A 14 3.27 -6.46 -5.41
N VAL A 15 4.36 -6.28 -4.67
CA VAL A 15 5.49 -5.42 -5.03
C VAL A 15 6.75 -6.27 -4.96
N ASP A 16 7.32 -6.56 -6.12
CA ASP A 16 8.54 -7.40 -6.26
C ASP A 16 8.49 -8.74 -5.52
N GLY A 17 7.32 -9.39 -5.60
CA GLY A 17 7.08 -10.69 -4.98
C GLY A 17 6.59 -10.60 -3.53
N PHE A 18 6.66 -9.43 -2.90
CA PHE A 18 6.15 -9.20 -1.54
C PHE A 18 4.68 -8.77 -1.57
N ASP A 19 3.86 -9.41 -0.74
CA ASP A 19 2.44 -9.06 -0.59
C ASP A 19 2.23 -8.01 0.50
N PHE A 20 1.56 -6.92 0.13
CA PHE A 20 1.12 -5.85 1.02
C PHE A 20 -0.39 -5.69 0.96
N ARG A 21 -0.99 -5.08 1.98
CA ARG A 21 -2.42 -4.75 1.94
C ARG A 21 -2.59 -3.25 1.73
N LEU A 22 -3.33 -2.89 0.69
CA LEU A 22 -3.79 -1.53 0.48
C LEU A 22 -5.17 -1.37 1.11
N ARG A 23 -5.28 -0.49 2.11
CA ARG A 23 -6.55 -0.11 2.74
C ARG A 23 -6.94 1.29 2.28
N VAL A 24 -8.12 1.39 1.69
CA VAL A 24 -8.68 2.65 1.21
C VAL A 24 -9.95 2.96 1.98
N LYS A 25 -10.02 4.14 2.59
CA LYS A 25 -11.19 4.58 3.36
C LYS A 25 -11.73 5.90 2.81
N LYS A 26 -13.02 5.91 2.47
CA LYS A 26 -13.69 7.14 2.07
C LYS A 26 -13.95 8.03 3.29
N ARG A 27 -13.39 9.24 3.29
CA ARG A 27 -13.68 10.30 4.25
C ARG A 27 -14.76 11.23 3.71
N ALA A 28 -15.09 12.29 4.44
CA ALA A 28 -16.13 13.24 4.01
C ALA A 28 -15.70 14.04 2.76
N TYR A 29 -14.42 14.41 2.69
CA TYR A 29 -13.87 15.29 1.65
C TYR A 29 -12.56 14.75 1.03
N SER A 30 -12.20 13.51 1.35
CA SER A 30 -10.95 12.91 0.91
C SER A 30 -11.04 11.38 0.91
N VAL A 31 -10.00 10.75 0.41
CA VAL A 31 -9.76 9.32 0.49
C VAL A 31 -8.48 9.11 1.27
N GLU A 32 -8.56 8.29 2.31
CA GLU A 32 -7.39 7.83 3.05
C GLU A 32 -6.88 6.54 2.42
N ILE A 33 -5.63 6.52 2.00
CA ILE A 33 -4.95 5.37 1.42
C ILE A 33 -3.84 4.99 2.39
N VAL A 34 -3.85 3.75 2.87
CA VAL A 34 -2.86 3.22 3.81
C VAL A 34 -2.29 1.94 3.25
N VAL A 35 -0.97 1.82 3.28
CA VAL A 35 -0.27 0.56 3.01
C VAL A 35 0.01 -0.11 4.34
N LEU A 36 -0.33 -1.40 4.40
CA LEU A 36 -0.08 -2.25 5.55
C LEU A 36 0.85 -3.39 5.15
N ASP A 37 1.68 -3.83 6.09
CA ASP A 37 2.46 -5.05 5.96
C ASP A 37 1.57 -6.31 6.03
N HIS A 38 2.20 -7.48 5.95
CA HIS A 38 1.53 -8.77 6.01
C HIS A 38 0.88 -9.07 7.37
N GLU A 39 1.33 -8.43 8.46
CA GLU A 39 0.74 -8.55 9.80
C GLU A 39 -0.41 -7.55 10.01
N GLY A 40 -0.54 -6.56 9.13
CA GLY A 40 -1.54 -5.50 9.19
C GLY A 40 -1.06 -4.24 9.91
N ASN A 41 0.24 -4.11 10.18
CA ASN A 41 0.82 -2.89 10.71
C ASN A 41 0.89 -1.82 9.62
N SER A 42 0.67 -0.55 9.99
CA SER A 42 0.74 0.55 9.05
C SER A 42 2.19 0.85 8.68
N ILE A 43 2.50 0.75 7.39
CA ILE A 43 3.79 1.20 6.85
C ILE A 43 3.72 2.72 6.66
N ASP A 44 2.73 3.18 5.90
CA ASP A 44 2.52 4.59 5.60
C ASP A 44 1.08 4.85 5.14
N GLY A 45 0.64 6.11 5.17
CA GLY A 45 -0.69 6.50 4.74
C GLY A 45 -0.82 7.97 4.34
N ILE A 46 -1.60 8.22 3.29
CA ILE A 46 -1.81 9.54 2.70
C ILE A 46 -3.30 9.83 2.56
N LEU A 47 -3.67 11.10 2.76
CA LEU A 47 -4.99 11.63 2.45
C LEU A 47 -4.95 12.33 1.09
N VAL A 48 -5.81 11.89 0.18
CA VAL A 48 -5.94 12.47 -1.16
C VAL A 48 -7.33 13.10 -1.30
N SER A 49 -7.38 14.38 -1.66
CA SER A 49 -8.64 15.11 -1.83
C SER A 49 -8.92 15.47 -3.29
N ASP A 50 -7.90 15.43 -4.14
CA ASP A 50 -7.95 15.75 -5.56
C ASP A 50 -7.36 14.59 -6.39
N GLU A 51 -7.94 14.32 -7.56
CA GLU A 51 -7.44 13.30 -8.49
C GLU A 51 -6.03 13.63 -9.00
N ASN A 52 -5.69 14.91 -9.15
CA ASN A 52 -4.36 15.35 -9.59
C ASN A 52 -3.26 14.91 -8.60
N ASP A 53 -3.57 14.86 -7.31
CA ASP A 53 -2.61 14.46 -6.26
C ASP A 53 -2.50 12.94 -6.12
N LEU A 54 -3.40 12.18 -6.75
CA LEU A 54 -3.49 10.74 -6.56
C LEU A 54 -2.21 10.03 -7.00
N TYR A 55 -1.69 10.35 -8.19
CA TYR A 55 -0.49 9.68 -8.70
C TYR A 55 0.74 9.99 -7.85
N THR A 56 0.92 11.23 -7.43
CA THR A 56 2.01 11.62 -6.52
C THR A 56 1.88 10.91 -5.18
N ALA A 57 0.68 10.81 -4.60
CA ALA A 57 0.46 10.06 -3.37
C ALA A 57 0.79 8.57 -3.52
N LEU A 58 0.40 7.95 -4.64
CA LEU A 58 0.71 6.55 -4.91
C LEU A 58 2.21 6.31 -5.12
N ASP A 59 2.92 7.23 -5.76
CA ASP A 59 4.38 7.15 -5.92
C ASP A 59 5.10 7.26 -4.57
N ILE A 60 4.66 8.18 -3.69
CA ILE A 60 5.20 8.27 -2.32
C ILE A 60 4.98 6.97 -1.56
N LEU A 61 3.75 6.42 -1.57
CA LEU A 61 3.45 5.15 -0.90
C LEU A 61 4.26 3.99 -1.47
N LYS A 62 4.53 3.98 -2.78
CA LYS A 62 5.37 2.98 -3.41
C LYS A 62 6.83 3.09 -2.94
N GLN A 63 7.35 4.31 -2.79
CA GLN A 63 8.67 4.53 -2.20
C GLN A 63 8.72 4.03 -0.76
N SER A 64 7.71 4.34 0.06
CA SER A 64 7.61 3.86 1.44
C SER A 64 7.60 2.32 1.53
N ILE A 65 6.97 1.63 0.57
CA ILE A 65 7.03 0.16 0.46
C ILE A 65 8.47 -0.32 0.22
N TYR A 66 9.19 0.30 -0.72
CA TYR A 66 10.57 -0.10 -1.02
C TYR A 66 11.51 0.11 0.17
N GLU A 67 11.39 1.25 0.84
CA GLU A 67 12.15 1.54 2.07
C GLU A 67 11.81 0.53 3.17
N TRP A 68 10.54 0.13 3.30
CA TRP A 68 10.16 -0.90 4.26
C TRP A 68 10.78 -2.26 3.92
N ILE A 69 10.73 -2.70 2.65
CA ILE A 69 11.37 -3.95 2.22
C ILE A 69 12.85 -3.94 2.54
N GLU A 70 13.56 -2.87 2.18
CA GLU A 70 15.01 -2.76 2.41
C GLU A 70 15.39 -2.89 3.89
N ASN A 71 14.56 -2.36 4.80
CA ASN A 71 14.83 -2.34 6.24
C ASN A 71 14.33 -3.57 7.01
N ASN A 72 13.37 -4.33 6.45
CA ASN A 72 12.68 -5.41 7.19
C ASN A 72 12.85 -6.80 6.57
N THR A 73 13.55 -6.92 5.44
CA THR A 73 13.73 -8.18 4.72
C THR A 73 15.20 -8.47 4.51
N ASP A 74 15.57 -9.75 4.51
CA ASP A 74 16.93 -10.18 4.20
C ASP A 74 17.08 -10.63 2.73
N GLU A 75 18.27 -11.10 2.37
CA GLU A 75 18.57 -11.56 1.01
C GLU A 75 17.81 -12.85 0.67
N GLN A 76 17.59 -13.72 1.65
CA GLN A 76 16.85 -14.97 1.49
C GLN A 76 15.38 -14.69 1.19
N ASP A 77 14.76 -13.75 1.88
CA ASP A 77 13.39 -13.29 1.61
C ASP A 77 13.25 -12.81 0.16
N LYS A 78 14.19 -11.98 -0.31
CA LYS A 78 14.21 -11.46 -1.68
C LYS A 78 14.32 -12.59 -2.71
N LEU A 79 15.20 -13.57 -2.48
CA LEU A 79 15.36 -14.73 -3.37
C LEU A 79 14.08 -15.58 -3.42
N MET A 80 13.47 -15.86 -2.26
CA MET A 80 12.21 -16.61 -2.21
C MET A 80 11.10 -15.89 -2.97
N ASN A 81 10.96 -14.58 -2.77
CA ASN A 81 9.93 -13.79 -3.44
C ASN A 81 10.16 -13.63 -4.94
N LEU A 82 11.42 -13.58 -5.41
CA LEU A 82 11.72 -13.64 -6.84
C LEU A 82 11.30 -14.96 -7.48
N VAL A 83 11.45 -16.09 -6.77
CA VAL A 83 10.98 -17.41 -7.23
C VAL A 83 9.46 -17.47 -7.21
N MET A 84 8.81 -16.98 -6.16
CA MET A 84 7.34 -17.00 -6.03
C MET A 84 6.62 -16.05 -7.00
N LYS A 85 7.34 -15.06 -7.56
CA LYS A 85 6.85 -14.15 -8.61
C LYS A 85 6.77 -14.80 -9.99
N TRP A 86 7.51 -15.90 -10.25
CA TRP A 86 7.56 -16.61 -11.53
C TRP A 86 6.33 -17.49 -11.75
#